data_AF-A0A6N7GFF9-F1
#
_entry.id   AF-A0A6N7GFF9-F1
#
_cell.length_a   1.000
_cell.length_b   1.000
_cell.length_c   1.000
_cell.angle_alpha   90.00
_cell.angle_beta   90.00
_cell.angle_gamma   90.00
#
_symmetry.space_group_name_H-M   'P 1'
#
loop_
_entity.id
_entity.type
_entity.pdbx_description
1 polymer ?
#
loop_
_entity_poly.entity_id
_entity_poly.type
_entity_poly.pdbx_seq_one_letter_code
_entity_poly.pdbx_strand_id
1 'polypeptide(L)'
;MPARVFAYVLADDAERYTAAELAAGLRVSHAAISGAVRHLVQLGYLARERVPGHRTDSYRIYDNDVWGSIILQQDRVLEGYEQVAAEGAQLLDATPGGRRLRETQEFFAFIRAEQPRLIARWQERRRGLRDAATAS
;
A
#
# COMPACT_ATOMS: atom_id res chain seq x y z
N MET A 1 -14.31 1.09 -6.98
CA MET A 1 -13.33 0.72 -8.04
C MET A 1 -11.96 0.29 -7.52
N PRO A 2 -11.27 1.00 -6.59
CA PRO A 2 -9.93 0.62 -6.12
C PRO A 2 -9.80 -0.85 -5.72
N ALA A 3 -10.72 -1.36 -4.88
CA ALA A 3 -10.72 -2.76 -4.46
C ALA A 3 -10.81 -3.75 -5.62
N ARG A 4 -11.60 -3.45 -6.67
CA ARG A 4 -11.70 -4.31 -7.86
C ARG A 4 -10.42 -4.32 -8.67
N VAL A 5 -9.75 -3.17 -8.80
CA VAL A 5 -8.44 -3.07 -9.48
C VAL A 5 -7.40 -3.87 -8.72
N PHE A 6 -7.33 -3.70 -7.40
CA PHE A 6 -6.37 -4.42 -6.58
C PHE A 6 -6.63 -5.94 -6.57
N ALA A 7 -7.88 -6.37 -6.47
CA ALA A 7 -8.24 -7.78 -6.58
C ALA A 7 -7.87 -8.38 -7.94
N TYR A 8 -8.03 -7.62 -9.04
CA TYR A 8 -7.67 -8.07 -10.38
C TYR A 8 -6.16 -8.28 -10.51
N VAL A 9 -5.33 -7.31 -10.15
CA VAL A 9 -3.86 -7.44 -10.26
C VAL A 9 -3.24 -8.44 -9.29
N LEU A 10 -3.97 -8.85 -8.24
CA LEU A 10 -3.56 -9.94 -7.36
C LEU A 10 -3.85 -11.32 -7.96
N ALA A 11 -4.83 -11.41 -8.86
CA ALA A 11 -5.34 -12.67 -9.40
C ALA A 11 -4.90 -12.95 -10.84
N ASP A 12 -4.51 -11.91 -11.57
CA ASP A 12 -4.04 -11.99 -12.95
C ASP A 12 -2.52 -12.23 -12.99
N ASP A 13 -2.04 -12.94 -14.00
CA ASP A 13 -0.64 -13.42 -14.07
C ASP A 13 0.37 -12.32 -14.43
N ALA A 14 -0.09 -11.16 -14.92
CA ALA A 14 0.81 -10.08 -15.29
C ALA A 14 1.33 -9.31 -14.07
N GLU A 15 2.60 -8.92 -14.10
CA GLU A 15 3.20 -8.12 -13.03
C GLU A 15 3.04 -6.61 -13.24
N ARG A 16 2.71 -6.20 -14.47
CA ARG A 16 2.68 -4.80 -14.90
C ARG A 16 1.47 -4.53 -15.77
N TYR A 17 0.87 -3.36 -15.57
CA TYR A 17 -0.32 -2.94 -16.28
C TYR A 17 -0.29 -1.47 -16.63
N THR A 18 -0.84 -1.13 -17.77
CA THR A 18 -1.29 0.23 -18.10
C THR A 18 -2.74 0.43 -17.64
N ALA A 19 -3.18 1.69 -17.54
CA ALA A 19 -4.58 1.98 -17.25
C ALA A 19 -5.55 1.40 -18.31
N ALA A 20 -5.09 1.28 -19.56
CA ALA A 20 -5.89 0.70 -20.65
C ALA A 20 -6.06 -0.83 -20.47
N GLU A 21 -4.99 -1.54 -20.11
CA GLU A 21 -5.05 -2.99 -19.85
C GLU A 21 -5.94 -3.28 -18.64
N LEU A 22 -5.84 -2.50 -17.56
CA LEU A 22 -6.73 -2.64 -16.41
C LEU A 22 -8.20 -2.39 -16.79
N ALA A 23 -8.47 -1.38 -17.62
CA ALA A 23 -9.82 -1.10 -18.10
C ALA A 23 -10.38 -2.25 -18.94
N ALA A 24 -9.56 -2.82 -19.83
CA ALA A 24 -9.92 -3.95 -20.67
C ALA A 24 -10.18 -5.22 -19.84
N GLY A 25 -9.26 -5.59 -18.96
CA GLY A 25 -9.37 -6.78 -18.09
C GLY A 25 -10.59 -6.73 -17.17
N LEU A 26 -10.88 -5.55 -16.60
CA LEU A 26 -12.05 -5.34 -15.74
C LEU A 26 -13.36 -5.05 -16.49
N ARG A 27 -13.30 -4.88 -17.82
CA ARG A 27 -14.43 -4.51 -18.70
C ARG A 27 -15.14 -3.23 -18.23
N VAL A 28 -14.35 -2.19 -17.95
CA VAL A 28 -14.85 -0.86 -17.52
C VAL A 28 -14.23 0.25 -18.36
N SER A 29 -14.75 1.47 -18.24
CA SER A 29 -14.17 2.63 -18.94
C SER A 29 -12.84 3.08 -18.33
N HIS A 30 -11.98 3.70 -19.14
CA HIS A 30 -10.72 4.29 -18.68
C HIS A 30 -10.95 5.33 -17.56
N ALA A 31 -12.02 6.13 -17.65
CA ALA A 31 -12.40 7.10 -16.62
C ALA A 31 -12.64 6.43 -15.25
N ALA A 32 -13.17 5.20 -15.22
CA ALA A 32 -13.39 4.45 -13.98
C ALA A 32 -12.10 3.89 -13.35
N ILE A 33 -11.01 3.79 -14.12
CA ILE A 33 -9.71 3.27 -13.68
C ILE A 33 -8.80 4.38 -13.15
N SER A 34 -8.76 5.54 -13.81
CA SER A 34 -7.80 6.62 -13.51
C SER A 34 -7.77 7.04 -12.04
N GLY A 35 -8.94 7.19 -11.41
CA GLY A 35 -9.03 7.53 -9.99
C GLY A 35 -8.62 6.38 -9.07
N ALA A 36 -8.98 5.15 -9.46
CA ALA A 36 -8.69 3.96 -8.68
C ALA A 36 -7.19 3.66 -8.59
N VAL A 37 -6.50 3.71 -9.74
CA VAL A 37 -5.06 3.45 -9.79
C VAL A 37 -4.27 4.54 -9.08
N ARG A 38 -4.64 5.81 -9.28
CA ARG A 38 -4.03 6.93 -8.55
C ARG A 38 -4.14 6.73 -7.04
N HIS A 39 -5.32 6.33 -6.56
CA HIS A 39 -5.55 6.08 -5.14
C HIS A 39 -4.70 4.91 -4.61
N LEU A 40 -4.62 3.80 -5.35
CA LEU A 40 -3.79 2.65 -4.95
C LEU A 40 -2.30 2.98 -4.93
N VAL A 41 -1.82 3.80 -5.87
CA VAL A 41 -0.42 4.30 -5.86
C VAL A 41 -0.17 5.21 -4.65
N GLN A 42 -1.10 6.10 -4.32
CA GLN A 42 -1.00 6.97 -3.14
C GLN A 42 -0.95 6.18 -1.83
N LEU A 43 -1.73 5.10 -1.73
CA LEU A 43 -1.70 4.20 -0.59
C LEU A 43 -0.48 3.25 -0.58
N GLY A 44 0.33 3.26 -1.64
CA GLY A 44 1.50 2.38 -1.76
C GLY A 44 1.20 0.95 -2.19
N TYR A 45 -0.02 0.63 -2.61
CA TYR A 45 -0.46 -0.72 -3.00
C TYR A 45 0.05 -1.11 -4.39
N LEU A 46 0.28 -0.11 -5.25
CA LEU A 46 0.89 -0.28 -6.56
C LEU A 46 2.06 0.69 -6.71
N ALA A 47 3.11 0.26 -7.39
CA ALA A 47 4.20 1.12 -7.79
C ALA A 47 3.89 1.73 -9.17
N ARG A 48 4.05 3.06 -9.31
CA ARG A 48 4.01 3.71 -10.63
C ARG A 48 5.41 3.70 -11.23
N GLU A 49 5.55 3.15 -12.42
CA GLU A 49 6.78 3.12 -13.19
C GLU A 49 6.60 3.89 -14.50
N ARG A 50 7.65 4.61 -14.90
CA ARG A 50 7.68 5.31 -16.18
C ARG A 50 8.74 4.65 -17.05
N VAL A 51 8.28 3.94 -18.09
CA VAL A 51 9.19 3.27 -19.03
C VAL A 51 9.77 4.33 -19.98
N PRO A 52 11.10 4.49 -20.04
CA PRO A 52 11.73 5.43 -20.98
C PRO A 52 11.26 5.18 -22.42
N GLY A 53 10.89 6.25 -23.14
CA GLY A 53 10.37 6.15 -24.51
C GLY A 53 8.88 5.85 -24.63
N HIS A 54 8.20 5.41 -23.56
CA HIS A 54 6.75 5.26 -23.54
C HIS A 54 6.07 6.49 -22.92
N ARG A 55 4.97 6.93 -23.55
CA ARG A 55 4.17 8.06 -23.06
C ARG A 55 3.22 7.67 -21.91
N THR A 56 2.94 6.39 -21.75
CA THR A 56 1.94 5.87 -20.81
C THR A 56 2.62 5.38 -19.54
N ASP A 57 2.05 5.74 -18.38
CA ASP A 57 2.50 5.19 -17.10
C ASP A 57 2.18 3.69 -17.00
N SER A 58 3.09 2.94 -16.38
CA SER A 58 2.88 1.54 -16.01
C SER A 58 2.71 1.44 -14.50
N TYR A 59 1.92 0.46 -14.07
CA TYR A 59 1.61 0.17 -12.68
C TYR A 59 2.01 -1.26 -12.39
N ARG A 60 2.88 -1.44 -11.40
CA ARG A 60 3.42 -2.73 -11.01
C ARG A 60 2.84 -3.16 -9.67
N ILE A 61 2.48 -4.45 -9.59
CA ILE A 61 2.22 -5.14 -8.32
C ILE A 61 3.54 -5.68 -7.76
N TYR A 62 3.72 -5.66 -6.44
CA TYR A 62 4.91 -6.24 -5.82
C TYR A 62 4.90 -7.75 -6.00
N ASP A 63 6.04 -8.34 -6.34
CA ASP A 63 6.22 -9.77 -6.52
C ASP A 63 6.82 -10.41 -5.26
N ASN A 64 6.82 -11.75 -5.19
CA ASN A 64 7.37 -12.55 -4.10
C ASN A 64 6.71 -12.32 -2.72
N ASP A 65 6.85 -11.13 -2.14
CA ASP A 65 6.27 -10.72 -0.87
C ASP A 65 5.42 -9.45 -0.98
N VAL A 66 4.23 -9.64 -1.56
CA VAL A 66 3.29 -8.56 -1.89
C VAL A 66 2.97 -7.71 -0.67
N TRP A 67 2.45 -8.33 0.39
CA TRP A 67 1.98 -7.61 1.57
C TRP A 67 3.11 -7.06 2.45
N GLY A 68 4.23 -7.77 2.58
CA GLY A 68 5.38 -7.21 3.30
C GLY A 68 5.92 -5.95 2.62
N SER A 69 5.96 -5.94 1.28
CA SER A 69 6.34 -4.75 0.50
C SER A 69 5.32 -3.61 0.64
N ILE A 70 4.02 -3.91 0.61
CA ILE A 70 2.96 -2.90 0.81
C ILE A 70 3.05 -2.27 2.20
N ILE A 71 3.18 -3.08 3.25
CA ILE A 71 3.29 -2.61 4.64
C ILE A 71 4.50 -1.68 4.80
N LEU A 72 5.66 -2.05 4.23
CA LEU A 72 6.84 -1.18 4.20
C LEU A 72 6.57 0.16 3.48
N GLN A 73 5.88 0.12 2.35
CA GLN A 73 5.58 1.33 1.59
C GLN A 73 4.57 2.24 2.31
N GLN A 74 3.65 1.66 3.07
CA GLN A 74 2.66 2.39 3.87
C GLN A 74 3.27 3.12 5.06
N ASP A 75 4.52 2.86 5.46
CA ASP A 75 5.16 3.56 6.58
C ASP A 75 5.12 5.09 6.39
N ARG A 76 5.39 5.57 5.17
CA ARG A 76 5.31 7.00 4.84
C ARG A 76 3.91 7.59 4.96
N VAL A 77 2.88 6.78 4.70
CA VAL A 77 1.48 7.20 4.84
C VAL A 77 1.13 7.32 6.32
N LEU A 78 1.56 6.35 7.13
CA LEU A 78 1.36 6.38 8.58
C LEU A 78 2.12 7.54 9.23
N GLU A 79 3.34 7.82 8.79
CA GLU A 79 4.13 8.97 9.24
C GLU A 79 3.40 10.29 8.98
N GLY A 80 2.82 10.45 7.78
CA GLY A 80 2.03 11.64 7.46
C GLY A 80 0.82 11.80 8.37
N TYR A 81 0.11 10.70 8.69
CA TYR A 81 -0.99 10.76 9.65
C TYR A 81 -0.54 11.08 11.06
N GLU A 82 0.57 10.50 11.52
CA GLU A 82 1.18 10.79 12.82
C GLU A 82 1.51 12.28 12.96
N GLN A 83 2.17 12.86 11.95
CA GLN A 83 2.55 14.28 11.93
C GLN A 83 1.33 15.21 11.95
N VAL A 84 0.35 14.97 11.06
CA VAL A 84 -0.87 15.79 11.00
C VAL A 84 -1.68 15.69 12.29
N ALA A 85 -1.75 14.50 12.89
CA ALA A 85 -2.41 14.31 14.17
C ALA A 85 -1.67 15.02 15.31
N ALA A 86 -0.34 15.01 15.33
CA ALA A 86 0.47 15.76 16.29
C ALA A 86 0.21 17.27 16.21
N GLU A 87 0.26 17.83 14.99
CA GLU A 87 0.02 19.27 14.76
C GLU A 87 -1.40 19.66 15.18
N GLY A 88 -2.41 18.90 14.76
CA GLY A 88 -3.79 19.20 15.13
C GLY A 88 -4.06 19.02 16.63
N ALA A 89 -3.39 18.08 17.29
CA ALA A 89 -3.46 17.91 18.74
C ALA A 89 -2.91 19.12 19.50
N GLN A 90 -1.84 19.75 19.01
CA GLN A 90 -1.28 20.97 19.59
C GLN A 90 -2.21 22.18 19.39
N LEU A 91 -2.83 22.30 18.21
CA LEU A 91 -3.76 23.38 17.90
C LEU A 91 -5.08 23.31 18.68
N LEU A 92 -5.57 22.10 18.95
CA LEU A 92 -6.87 21.86 19.60
C LEU A 92 -6.78 21.56 21.10
N ASP A 93 -5.57 21.40 21.64
CA ASP A 93 -5.24 21.21 23.06
C ASP A 93 -6.19 20.22 23.81
N ALA A 94 -6.77 20.60 24.94
CA ALA A 94 -7.56 19.72 25.81
C ALA A 94 -9.00 19.46 25.32
N THR A 95 -9.37 19.92 24.12
CA THR A 95 -10.70 19.64 23.56
C THR A 95 -10.90 18.14 23.28
N PRO A 96 -12.15 17.65 23.16
CA PRO A 96 -12.41 16.28 22.73
C PRO A 96 -11.77 15.94 21.37
N GLY A 97 -11.68 16.92 20.46
CA GLY A 97 -11.00 16.77 19.17
C GLY A 97 -9.49 16.59 19.33
N GLY A 98 -8.85 17.45 20.11
CA GLY A 98 -7.42 17.34 20.42
C GLY A 98 -7.04 16.01 21.10
N ARG A 99 -7.91 15.51 22.01
CA ARG A 99 -7.71 14.17 22.61
C ARG A 99 -7.76 13.04 21.60
N ARG A 100 -8.70 13.06 20.63
CA ARG A 100 -8.76 12.06 19.56
C ARG A 100 -7.51 12.09 18.67
N LEU A 101 -7.00 13.29 18.38
CA LEU A 101 -5.79 13.45 17.57
C LEU A 101 -4.53 12.96 18.31
N ARG A 102 -4.42 13.22 19.62
CA ARG A 102 -3.34 12.63 20.43
C ARG A 102 -3.38 11.11 20.42
N GLU A 103 -4.54 10.53 20.66
CA GLU A 103 -4.69 9.06 20.62
C GLU A 103 -4.32 8.49 19.24
N THR A 104 -4.79 9.13 18.16
CA THR A 104 -4.42 8.74 16.78
C THR A 104 -2.91 8.78 16.56
N GLN A 105 -2.26 9.84 17.03
CA GLN A 105 -0.81 10.02 16.93
C GLN A 105 -0.05 8.94 17.72
N GLU A 106 -0.45 8.69 18.97
CA GLU A 106 0.14 7.65 19.82
C GLU A 106 -0.01 6.26 19.17
N PHE A 107 -1.19 5.96 18.62
CA PHE A 107 -1.45 4.68 17.96
C PHE A 107 -0.60 4.49 16.70
N PHE A 108 -0.53 5.49 15.81
CA PHE A 108 0.28 5.36 14.60
C PHE A 108 1.79 5.30 14.90
N ALA A 109 2.27 6.05 15.90
CA ALA A 109 3.65 5.93 16.37
C ALA A 109 3.96 4.51 16.87
N PHE A 110 3.05 3.91 17.65
CA PHE A 110 3.18 2.52 18.10
C PHE A 110 3.22 1.52 16.93
N ILE A 111 2.26 1.62 16.00
CA ILE A 111 2.21 0.72 14.85
C ILE A 111 3.51 0.80 14.03
N ARG A 112 3.97 2.01 13.72
CA ARG A 112 5.22 2.23 12.97
C ARG A 112 6.43 1.61 13.67
N ALA A 113 6.54 1.79 14.98
CA ALA A 113 7.63 1.19 15.77
C ALA A 113 7.61 -0.35 15.72
N GLU A 114 6.42 -0.95 15.64
CA GLU A 114 6.24 -2.41 15.59
C GLU A 114 6.38 -3.01 14.18
N GLN A 115 6.16 -2.24 13.11
CA GLN A 115 6.20 -2.75 11.72
C GLN A 115 7.48 -3.53 11.38
N PRO A 116 8.70 -3.01 11.65
CA PRO A 116 9.93 -3.73 11.29
C PRO A 116 10.01 -5.12 11.94
N ARG A 117 9.56 -5.23 13.20
CA ARG A 117 9.53 -6.49 13.95
C ARG A 117 8.51 -7.47 13.37
N LEU A 118 7.32 -6.99 13.00
CA LEU A 118 6.29 -7.81 12.37
C LEU A 118 6.76 -8.34 11.01
N ILE A 119 7.40 -7.49 10.20
CA ILE A 119 7.94 -7.87 8.89
C ILE A 119 9.06 -8.89 9.04
N ALA A 120 10.00 -8.70 9.97
CA ALA A 120 11.08 -9.65 10.21
C ALA A 120 10.55 -11.06 10.54
N ARG A 121 9.57 -11.13 11.46
CA ARG A 121 8.90 -12.40 11.82
C ARG A 121 8.17 -13.04 10.64
N TRP A 122 7.56 -12.23 9.78
CA TRP A 122 6.93 -12.70 8.55
C TRP A 122 7.95 -13.30 7.58
N GLN A 123 9.10 -12.64 7.39
CA GLN A 123 10.17 -13.17 6.53
C GLN A 123 10.75 -14.49 7.05
N GLU A 124 10.94 -14.62 8.36
CA GLU A 124 11.36 -15.88 8.99
C GLU A 124 10.35 -17.00 8.73
N ARG A 125 9.06 -16.72 8.93
CA ARG A 125 8.00 -17.69 8.65
C ARG A 125 7.97 -18.11 7.18
N ARG A 126 8.13 -17.17 6.25
CA ARG A 126 8.17 -17.44 4.81
C ARG A 126 9.36 -18.32 4.41
N ARG A 127 10.54 -18.09 5.00
CA ARG A 127 11.72 -18.93 4.77
C ARG A 127 11.43 -20.37 5.21
N GLY A 128 10.93 -20.56 6.42
CA GLY A 128 10.58 -21.90 6.91
C GLY A 128 9.52 -22.62 6.05
N LEU A 129 8.54 -21.90 5.51
CA LEU A 129 7.55 -22.47 4.58
C LEU A 129 8.16 -22.90 3.24
N ARG A 130 9.12 -22.13 2.71
CA ARG A 130 9.84 -22.46 1.46
C ARG A 130 10.73 -23.67 1.64
N ASP A 131 11.48 -23.72 2.73
CA ASP A 131 12.40 -24.84 3.04
C ASP A 131 11.62 -26.16 3.17
N ALA A 132 10.44 -26.13 3.82
CA ALA A 132 9.55 -27.28 3.92
C ALA A 132 8.99 -27.73 2.56
N ALA A 133 8.67 -26.80 1.66
CA ALA A 133 8.17 -27.11 0.33
C ALA A 133 9.26 -27.70 -0.59
N THR A 134 10.53 -27.33 -0.41
CA THR A 134 11.65 -27.90 -1.17
C THR A 134 12.13 -29.26 -0.66
N ALA A 135 11.75 -29.64 0.56
CA ALA A 135 12.10 -30.92 1.18
C ALA A 135 11.07 -32.04 0.93
N SER A 136 9.95 -31.73 0.29
CA SER A 136 8.88 -32.66 -0.12
C SER A 136 8.96 -32.97 -1.61
#